data_AF-A0A376VJ96-F1
#
_entry.id   AF-A0A376VJ96-F1
#
_cell.length_a   1.000
_cell.length_b   1.000
_cell.length_c   1.000
_cell.angle_alpha   90.00
_cell.angle_beta   90.00
_cell.angle_gamma   90.00
#
_symmetry.space_group_name_H-M   'P 1'
#
loop_
_entity.id
_entity.type
_entity.pdbx_description
1 polymer ?
#
loop_
_entity_poly.entity_id
_entity_poly.type
_entity_poly.pdbx_seq_one_letter_code
_entity_poly.pdbx_strand_id
1 'polypeptide(L)' 'MFDVPGLVVELANHLSPSRLQAILGDVCHIREQLMSVTSINRELLITDLLLRIEHYLQPGVVLPVPHL' A
#
# COMPACT_ATOMS: atom_id res chain seq x y z
N MET A 1 -13.56 18.14 -7.67
CA MET A 1 -13.39 17.90 -6.22
C MET A 1 -13.68 16.43 -6.03
N PHE A 2 -12.69 15.61 -5.65
CA PHE A 2 -12.91 14.16 -5.47
C PHE A 2 -13.88 13.94 -4.32
N ASP A 3 -14.87 13.07 -4.50
CA ASP A 3 -15.78 12.63 -3.44
C ASP A 3 -15.02 11.68 -2.51
N VAL A 4 -14.28 12.25 -1.55
CA VAL A 4 -13.47 11.51 -0.59
C VAL A 4 -14.33 10.52 0.23
N PRO A 5 -15.52 10.89 0.76
CA PRO A 5 -16.40 9.93 1.43
C PRO A 5 -16.78 8.74 0.56
N GLY A 6 -17.18 8.97 -0.70
CA GLY A 6 -17.53 7.90 -1.64
C GLY A 6 -16.38 6.92 -1.86
N LEU A 7 -15.17 7.43 -2.07
CA LEU A 7 -13.97 6.61 -2.26
C LEU A 7 -13.60 5.78 -1.01
N VAL A 8 -13.74 6.36 0.18
CA VAL A 8 -13.49 5.63 1.44
C VAL A 8 -14.44 4.44 1.59
N VAL A 9 -15.72 4.65 1.28
CA VAL A 9 -16.74 3.58 1.33
C VAL A 9 -16.44 2.49 0.29
N GLU A 10 -16.04 2.87 -0.93
CA GLU A 10 -15.67 1.93 -1.98
C GLU A 10 -14.48 1.06 -1.55
N LEU A 11 -13.40 1.67 -1.02
CA LEU A 11 -12.24 0.94 -0.53
C LEU A 11 -12.61 -0.03 0.61
N ALA A 12 -13.45 0.39 1.55
CA ALA A 12 -13.90 -0.45 2.66
C ALA A 12 -14.77 -1.63 2.21
N ASN A 13 -15.53 -1.47 1.11
CA ASN A 13 -16.37 -2.54 0.56
C ASN A 13 -15.57 -3.56 -0.27
N HIS A 14 -14.49 -3.14 -0.93
CA HIS A 14 -13.73 -3.99 -1.85
C HIS A 14 -12.48 -4.63 -1.23
N LEU A 15 -11.97 -4.11 -0.12
CA LEU A 15 -10.75 -4.59 0.52
C LEU A 15 -11.02 -5.05 1.95
N SER A 16 -10.46 -6.20 2.32
CA SER A 16 -10.52 -6.63 3.72
C SER A 16 -9.72 -5.68 4.63
N PRO A 17 -10.08 -5.55 5.91
CA PRO A 17 -9.33 -4.72 6.86
C PRO A 17 -7.84 -5.07 6.94
N SER A 18 -7.50 -6.36 6.84
CA SER A 18 -6.12 -6.84 6.83
C SER A 18 -5.34 -6.36 5.61
N ARG A 19 -5.95 -6.35 4.42
CA ARG A 19 -5.34 -5.85 3.19
C ARG A 19 -5.18 -4.33 3.24
N LEU A 20 -6.20 -3.61 3.71
CA LEU A 20 -6.11 -2.16 3.92
C LEU A 20 -4.94 -1.81 4.84
N GLN A 21 -4.78 -2.54 5.95
CA GLN A 21 -3.70 -2.31 6.90
C GLN A 21 -2.32 -2.62 6.29
N ALA A 22 -2.18 -3.75 5.58
CA ALA A 22 -0.93 -4.13 4.91
C ALA A 22 -0.52 -3.10 3.86
N ILE A 23 -1.45 -2.70 2.99
CA ILE A 23 -1.21 -1.70 1.95
C ILE A 23 -0.83 -0.35 2.58
N LEU A 24 -1.55 0.09 3.61
CA LEU A 24 -1.25 1.34 4.33
C LEU A 24 0.15 1.32 4.94
N GLY A 25 0.57 0.18 5.52
CA GLY A 25 1.91 -0.02 6.07
C GLY A 25 3.00 0.19 5.02
N ASP A 26 2.88 -0.49 3.88
CA ASP A 26 3.87 -0.39 2.80
C ASP A 26 3.88 0.99 2.16
N VAL A 27 2.71 1.62 1.96
CA VAL A 27 2.63 2.99 1.44
C VAL A 27 3.36 3.98 2.36
N CYS A 28 3.19 3.86 3.68
CA CYS A 28 3.89 4.69 4.65
C CYS A 28 5.40 4.43 4.62
N HIS A 29 5.82 3.16 4.58
CA HIS A 29 7.23 2.79 4.55
C HIS A 29 7.94 3.31 3.28
N ILE A 30 7.33 3.12 2.11
CA ILE A 30 7.89 3.59 0.84
C ILE A 30 7.91 5.11 0.78
N ARG A 31 6.89 5.81 1.30
CA ARG A 31 6.90 7.27 1.43
C ARG A 31 8.12 7.74 2.22
N GLU A 32 8.41 7.10 3.36
CA GLU A 32 9.58 7.43 4.17
C GLU A 32 10.88 7.26 3.38
N GLN A 33 11.06 6.12 2.71
CA GLN A 33 12.24 5.88 1.86
C GLN A 33 12.41 6.92 0.75
N LEU A 34 11.31 7.28 0.07
CA LEU A 34 11.32 8.29 -0.99
C LEU A 34 11.71 9.69 -0.50
N MET A 35 11.41 9.99 0.77
CA MET A 35 11.75 11.27 1.40
C MET A 35 13.14 11.27 2.04
N SER A 36 13.61 10.14 2.56
CA SER A 36 14.86 10.05 3.32
C SER A 36 16.09 9.67 2.48
N VAL A 37 15.91 9.01 1.34
CA VAL A 37 17.03 8.51 0.52
C VAL A 37 17.19 9.34 -0.76
N THR A 38 18.21 10.20 -0.80
CA THR A 38 18.40 11.20 -1.87
C THR A 38 18.69 10.61 -3.25
N SER A 39 19.30 9.42 -3.34
CA SER A 39 19.70 8.76 -4.60
C SER A 39 18.85 7.53 -4.94
N ILE A 40 17.68 7.38 -4.33
CA ILE A 40 16.84 6.20 -4.58
C ILE A 40 16.14 6.28 -5.94
N ASN A 41 16.06 5.14 -6.63
CA ASN A 41 15.28 5.05 -7.85
C ASN A 41 13.78 5.02 -7.49
N ARG A 42 13.12 6.16 -7.64
CA ARG A 42 11.70 6.33 -7.30
C ARG A 42 10.79 5.45 -8.13
N GLU A 43 11.08 5.32 -9.43
CA GLU A 43 10.29 4.51 -10.36
C GLU A 43 10.34 3.05 -9.94
N LEU A 44 11.53 2.55 -9.62
CA LEU A 44 11.70 1.17 -9.14
C LEU A 44 10.92 0.91 -7.85
N LEU A 45 11.03 1.80 -6.85
CA LEU A 45 10.31 1.65 -5.59
C LEU A 45 8.79 1.67 -5.76
N ILE A 46 8.27 2.61 -6.55
CA ILE A 46 6.83 2.73 -6.78
C ILE A 46 6.33 1.52 -7.58
N THR A 47 7.10 1.05 -8.57
CA THR A 47 6.75 -0.16 -9.34
C THR A 47 6.70 -1.39 -8.43
N ASP A 48 7.70 -1.59 -7.57
CA ASP A 48 7.71 -2.69 -6.61
C ASP A 48 6.52 -2.61 -5.64
N LEU A 49 6.21 -1.41 -5.13
CA LEU A 49 5.06 -1.18 -4.25
C LEU A 49 3.74 -1.57 -4.94
N LEU A 50 3.52 -1.13 -6.18
CA LEU A 50 2.28 -1.44 -6.91
C LEU A 50 2.12 -2.94 -7.15
N LEU A 51 3.19 -3.62 -7.61
CA LEU A 51 3.18 -5.07 -7.81
C LEU A 51 2.93 -5.84 -6.51
N ARG A 52 3.48 -5.34 -5.39
CA ARG A 52 3.27 -5.92 -4.06
C ARG A 52 1.83 -5.75 -3.58
N ILE A 53 1.23 -4.59 -3.83
CA ILE A 53 -0.20 -4.35 -3.56
C ILE A 53 -1.05 -5.33 -4.37
N GLU A 54 -0.80 -5.48 -5.67
CA GLU A 54 -1.50 -6.45 -6.52
C GLU A 54 -1.37 -7.88 -6.00
N HIS A 55 -0.18 -8.25 -5.51
CA HIS A 55 0.04 -9.53 -4.86
C HIS A 55 -0.80 -9.70 -3.59
N TYR A 56 -0.92 -8.68 -2.73
CA TYR A 56 -1.82 -8.72 -1.56
C TYR A 56 -3.28 -8.92 -1.92
N LEU A 57 -3.69 -8.54 -3.13
CA LEU A 57 -5.05 -8.76 -3.62
C LEU A 57 -5.31 -10.22 -4.02
N GLN A 58 -4.27 -11.03 -4.24
CA GLN A 58 -4.43 -12.44 -4.58
C GLN A 58 -4.95 -13.26 -3.37
N PRO A 59 -5.83 -14.25 -3.60
CA PRO A 59 -6.36 -15.10 -2.53
C PRO A 59 -5.26 -15.97 -1.92
N GLY A 60 -5.29 -16.14 -0.59
CA GLY A 60 -4.35 -17.02 0.14
C GLY A 60 -2.94 -16.44 0.36
N VAL A 61 -2.68 -15.20 -0.06
CA VAL A 61 -1.40 -14.54 0.18
C VAL A 61 -1.20 -14.19 1.65
N VAL A 62 0.01 -14.44 2.15
CA VAL A 62 0.44 -14.02 3.48
C VAL A 62 0.72 -12.52 3.47
N LEU A 63 0.04 -11.78 4.34
CA LEU A 63 0.19 -10.34 4.47
C LEU A 63 1.31 -10.01 5.47
N PRO A 64 2.03 -8.89 5.27
CA PRO A 64 3.04 -8.43 6.21
C PRO A 64 2.40 -8.13 7.56
N VAL A 65 3.05 -8.60 8.62
CA VAL A 65 2.68 -8.26 10.00
C VAL A 65 3.61 -7.13 10.43
N PRO A 66 3.08 -6.01 10.95
CA PRO A 66 3.92 -4.94 11.47
C PRO A 66 4.89 -5.48 12.52
N HIS A 67 6.18 -5.24 12.35
CA HIS A 67 7.20 -5.51 13.36
C HIS A 67 7.47 -4.22 14.14
N LEU A 68 7.65 -4.34 15.46
CA LEU A 68 8.06 -3.24 16.35
C LEU A 68 9.56 -2.97 16.26
#